data_AF-A0A944PA89-F1
#
_entry.id   AF-A0A944PA89-F1
#
_cell.length_a   1.000
_cell.length_b   1.000
_cell.length_c   1.000
_cell.angle_alpha   90.00
_cell.angle_beta   90.00
_cell.angle_gamma   90.00
#
_symmetry.space_group_name_H-M   'P 1'
#
loop_
_entity.id
_entity.type
_entity.pdbx_description
1 polymer ?
#
loop_
_entity_poly.entity_id
_entity_poly.type
_entity_poly.pdbx_seq_one_letter_code
_entity_poly.pdbx_strand_id
1 'polypeptide(L)'
;MARVKWRRSAEWTAHLRQALGAPGGEDRIGVRVVAVNDQGRERLQYIDPGDYRCSRLAAELADEWVEYVDATGLSASASRDYVRAVDLVCAAMDTASEDSAALSLESVDLMPLLARWERILSAAYGEGSRQPGMAASGVRTLIVRRDDHVERRVDESLARFARGMTLTGWGEGAERDEFSRADKQALVKAAWSSVHALEKRLAEGWALADQGRHPDKGDWLDVPDLLWGLSRGAILPRQIGDRLPPTTALWPTVLREMILRKDGTVAPRRARRDLIWQLVRRLYPTNLDLHALRVLLDGCHRARLGGGHQLRSVGYRVPPEGCASDAGQGARPPRASSGLSRRPRG
;
A
#
# COMPACT_ATOMS: atom_id res chain seq x y z
N MET A 1 -27.51 -14.47 18.18
CA MET A 1 -28.32 -13.22 18.22
C MET A 1 -28.35 -12.73 19.66
N ALA A 2 -28.22 -11.41 19.86
CA ALA A 2 -28.25 -10.65 21.11
C ALA A 2 -26.97 -10.59 21.98
N ARG A 3 -26.17 -9.51 21.80
CA ARG A 3 -25.51 -8.79 22.90
C ARG A 3 -25.03 -7.36 22.58
N VAL A 4 -25.53 -6.70 21.52
CA VAL A 4 -25.43 -5.23 21.41
C VAL A 4 -26.58 -4.62 22.21
N LYS A 5 -26.52 -4.71 23.54
CA LYS A 5 -27.43 -3.93 24.39
C LYS A 5 -26.92 -2.50 24.34
N TRP A 6 -27.50 -1.70 23.44
CA TRP A 6 -27.21 -0.29 23.22
C TRP A 6 -27.12 0.48 24.54
N ARG A 7 -25.91 0.61 25.09
CA ARG A 7 -25.59 1.59 26.12
C ARG A 7 -25.41 2.95 25.41
N ARG A 8 -26.52 3.56 24.99
CA ARG A 8 -26.55 4.93 24.42
C ARG A 8 -26.81 6.00 25.49
N SER A 9 -26.44 5.76 26.75
CA SER A 9 -26.55 6.82 27.75
C SER A 9 -25.39 7.81 27.57
N ALA A 10 -25.65 9.09 27.89
CA ALA A 10 -24.60 10.10 27.94
C ALA A 10 -23.48 9.69 28.91
N GLU A 11 -23.86 9.03 30.02
CA GLU A 11 -22.95 8.45 31.01
C GLU A 11 -22.02 7.39 30.41
N TRP A 12 -22.53 6.49 29.55
CA TRP A 12 -21.70 5.51 28.87
C TRP A 12 -20.73 6.16 27.89
N THR A 13 -21.19 7.17 27.16
CA THR A 13 -20.30 7.92 26.26
C THR A 13 -19.20 8.65 27.04
N ALA A 14 -19.52 9.20 28.22
CA ALA A 14 -18.54 9.81 29.11
C ALA A 14 -17.54 8.77 29.65
N HIS A 15 -18.02 7.58 30.04
CA HIS A 15 -17.18 6.46 30.46
C HIS A 15 -16.20 6.03 29.35
N LEU A 16 -16.69 5.88 28.11
CA LEU A 16 -15.83 5.54 26.97
C LEU A 16 -14.78 6.63 26.68
N ARG A 17 -15.14 7.91 26.80
CA ARG A 17 -14.17 9.01 26.65
C ARG A 17 -13.12 9.02 27.75
N GLN A 18 -13.50 8.65 28.97
CA GLN A 18 -12.54 8.48 30.06
C GLN A 18 -11.59 7.30 29.78
N ALA A 19 -12.12 6.18 29.27
CA ALA A 19 -11.34 5.00 28.93
C ALA A 19 -10.40 5.21 27.73
N LEU A 20 -10.75 6.07 26.78
CA LEU A 20 -9.88 6.45 25.64
C LEU A 20 -8.51 7.00 26.09
N GLY A 21 -8.44 7.61 27.28
CA GLY A 21 -7.20 8.19 27.83
C GLY A 21 -6.41 7.26 28.75
N ALA A 22 -6.85 6.02 28.96
CA ALA A 22 -6.20 5.07 29.84
C ALA A 22 -5.90 3.77 29.07
N PRO A 23 -4.66 3.59 28.54
CA PRO A 23 -4.30 2.32 27.93
C PRO A 23 -4.45 1.23 28.98
N GLY A 24 -5.18 0.17 28.65
CA GLY A 24 -5.32 -0.95 29.56
C GLY A 24 -3.95 -1.59 29.72
N GLY A 25 -3.46 -1.63 30.97
CA GLY A 25 -2.23 -2.35 31.28
C GLY A 25 -2.40 -3.85 31.02
N GLU A 26 -1.27 -4.54 30.82
CA GLU A 26 -1.18 -5.96 30.40
C GLU A 26 -2.01 -6.93 31.28
N ASP A 27 -2.33 -6.56 32.52
CA ASP A 27 -3.11 -7.39 33.46
C ASP A 27 -4.54 -6.90 33.74
N ARG A 28 -5.06 -5.91 33.00
CA ARG A 28 -6.37 -5.30 33.28
C ARG A 28 -7.45 -5.74 32.29
N ILE A 29 -8.45 -6.46 32.79
CA ILE A 29 -9.76 -6.63 32.14
C ILE A 29 -10.50 -5.30 32.25
N GLY A 30 -10.48 -4.52 31.17
CA GLY A 30 -11.10 -3.19 31.12
C GLY A 30 -11.41 -2.78 29.68
N VAL A 31 -12.35 -1.85 29.51
CA VAL A 31 -12.82 -1.43 28.18
C VAL A 31 -11.68 -0.83 27.37
N ARG A 32 -11.48 -1.33 26.15
CA ARG A 32 -10.56 -0.77 25.15
C ARG A 32 -11.34 0.10 24.18
N VAL A 33 -10.89 1.34 23.96
CA VAL A 33 -11.61 2.33 23.16
C VAL A 33 -10.67 2.99 22.17
N VAL A 34 -11.14 3.19 20.94
CA VAL A 34 -10.47 4.00 19.93
C VAL A 34 -11.42 5.08 19.41
N ALA A 35 -10.85 6.23 19.05
CA ALA A 35 -11.54 7.29 18.33
C ALA A 35 -11.19 7.18 16.84
N VAL A 36 -12.19 6.99 15.99
CA VAL A 36 -12.01 6.89 14.53
C VAL A 36 -12.82 7.95 13.81
N ASN A 37 -12.25 8.51 12.75
CA ASN A 37 -12.93 9.47 11.90
C ASN A 37 -13.86 8.76 10.89
N ASP A 38 -15.13 9.12 10.92
CA ASP A 38 -16.17 8.67 9.99
C ASP A 38 -16.79 9.90 9.30
N GLN A 39 -16.37 10.17 8.06
CA GLN A 39 -16.89 11.30 7.25
C GLN A 39 -16.82 12.65 7.99
N GLY A 40 -15.70 12.92 8.66
CA GLY A 40 -15.50 14.15 9.42
C GLY A 40 -16.18 14.19 10.80
N ARG A 41 -16.77 13.08 11.25
CA ARG A 41 -17.29 12.93 12.61
C ARG A 41 -16.46 11.90 13.35
N GLU A 42 -16.00 12.26 14.54
CA GLU A 42 -15.37 11.31 15.46
C GLU A 42 -16.41 10.30 15.96
N ARG A 43 -16.08 9.02 15.89
CA ARG A 43 -16.84 7.94 16.50
C ARG A 43 -15.95 7.13 17.43
N LEU A 44 -16.47 6.84 18.61
CA LEU A 44 -15.85 5.89 19.52
C LEU A 44 -16.26 4.47 19.14
N GLN A 45 -15.27 3.59 19.04
CA GLN A 45 -15.46 2.14 18.96
C GLN A 45 -14.80 1.52 20.19
N TYR A 46 -15.34 0.41 20.66
CA TYR A 46 -14.83 -0.24 21.86
C TYR A 46 -14.98 -1.76 21.81
N ILE A 47 -14.14 -2.43 22.59
CA ILE A 47 -14.29 -3.82 23.00
C ILE A 47 -14.27 -3.83 24.53
N ASP A 48 -15.24 -4.50 25.15
CA ASP A 48 -15.25 -4.75 26.59
C ASP A 48 -14.90 -6.23 26.82
N PRO A 49 -13.64 -6.55 27.21
CA PRO A 49 -13.26 -7.93 27.48
C PRO A 49 -14.10 -8.61 28.57
N GLY A 50 -14.74 -7.83 29.47
CA GLY A 50 -15.64 -8.35 30.49
C GLY A 50 -16.96 -8.92 29.97
N ASP A 51 -17.30 -8.67 28.69
CA ASP A 51 -18.52 -9.21 28.07
C ASP A 51 -18.40 -10.71 27.69
N TYR A 52 -17.19 -11.28 27.76
CA TYR A 52 -16.86 -12.66 27.35
C TYR A 52 -16.33 -13.50 28.52
N ARG A 53 -16.58 -14.83 28.49
CA ARG A 53 -15.98 -15.78 29.45
C ARG A 53 -14.47 -15.90 29.21
N CYS A 54 -14.03 -15.86 27.96
CA CYS A 54 -12.62 -15.76 27.55
C CYS A 54 -12.06 -14.33 27.65
N SER A 55 -12.32 -13.67 28.78
CA SER A 55 -11.96 -12.27 29.01
C SER A 55 -10.47 -11.95 28.82
N ARG A 56 -9.56 -12.89 29.15
CA ARG A 56 -8.13 -12.73 28.91
C ARG A 56 -7.80 -12.66 27.42
N LEU A 57 -8.21 -13.66 26.64
CA LEU A 57 -8.07 -13.64 25.18
C LEU A 57 -8.70 -12.39 24.55
N ALA A 58 -9.89 -12.00 25.00
CA ALA A 58 -10.57 -10.81 24.50
C ALA A 58 -9.76 -9.53 24.79
N ALA A 59 -9.15 -9.42 25.96
CA ALA A 59 -8.29 -8.29 26.32
C ALA A 59 -7.04 -8.25 25.44
N GLU A 60 -6.36 -9.39 25.27
CA GLU A 60 -5.15 -9.49 24.45
C GLU A 60 -5.42 -9.10 22.99
N LEU A 61 -6.53 -9.57 22.40
CA LEU A 61 -6.92 -9.16 21.04
C LEU A 61 -7.33 -7.69 20.96
N ALA A 62 -7.99 -7.17 21.99
CA ALA A 62 -8.40 -5.77 22.03
C ALA A 62 -7.21 -4.81 22.17
N ASP A 63 -6.17 -5.19 22.92
CA ASP A 63 -4.91 -4.44 23.03
C ASP A 63 -4.26 -4.29 21.65
N GLU A 64 -4.11 -5.39 20.93
CA GLU A 64 -3.53 -5.38 19.58
C GLU A 64 -4.38 -4.57 18.60
N TRP A 65 -5.70 -4.58 18.75
CA TRP A 65 -6.59 -3.79 17.91
C TRP A 65 -6.43 -2.28 18.16
N VAL A 66 -6.33 -1.86 19.43
CA VAL A 66 -6.11 -0.43 19.77
C VAL A 66 -4.81 0.05 19.15
N GLU A 67 -3.72 -0.69 19.35
CA GLU A 67 -2.42 -0.32 18.81
C GLU A 67 -2.39 -0.37 17.27
N TYR A 68 -3.13 -1.29 16.67
CA TYR A 68 -3.22 -1.38 15.22
C TYR A 68 -3.98 -0.19 14.60
N VAL A 69 -5.08 0.24 15.24
CA VAL A 69 -5.82 1.44 14.83
C VAL A 69 -4.95 2.68 14.94
N ASP A 70 -4.21 2.83 16.06
CA ASP A 70 -3.32 3.97 16.29
C ASP A 70 -2.17 4.01 15.26
N ALA A 71 -1.53 2.86 15.01
CA ALA A 71 -0.41 2.78 14.08
C ALA A 71 -0.78 2.99 12.60
N THR A 72 -1.99 2.64 12.19
CA THR A 72 -2.37 2.62 10.76
C THR A 72 -3.41 3.66 10.36
N GLY A 73 -4.07 4.31 11.32
CA GLY A 73 -5.13 5.28 11.02
C GLY A 73 -6.32 4.66 10.29
N LEU A 74 -6.74 3.46 10.69
CA LEU A 74 -7.84 2.73 10.04
C LEU A 74 -9.10 3.61 9.87
N SER A 75 -9.80 3.39 8.74
CA SER A 75 -11.13 3.96 8.56
C SER A 75 -12.11 3.40 9.60
N ALA A 76 -13.16 4.15 9.90
CA ALA A 76 -14.17 3.70 10.86
C ALA A 76 -14.84 2.37 10.46
N SER A 77 -14.99 2.08 9.16
CA SER A 77 -15.51 0.78 8.71
C SER A 77 -14.50 -0.34 8.93
N ALA A 78 -13.23 -0.12 8.59
CA ALA A 78 -12.19 -1.13 8.76
C ALA A 78 -11.98 -1.47 10.23
N SER A 79 -11.92 -0.46 11.12
CA SER A 79 -11.84 -0.68 12.56
C SER A 79 -13.03 -1.51 13.08
N ARG A 80 -14.24 -1.28 12.56
CA ARG A 80 -15.44 -2.02 12.97
C ARG A 80 -15.39 -3.49 12.58
N ASP A 81 -14.74 -3.81 11.46
CA ASP A 81 -14.57 -5.19 11.01
C ASP A 81 -13.67 -5.98 11.99
N TYR A 82 -12.66 -5.35 12.60
CA TYR A 82 -11.85 -5.97 13.67
C TYR A 82 -12.64 -6.19 14.95
N VAL A 83 -13.42 -5.19 15.40
CA VAL A 83 -14.31 -5.35 16.57
C VAL A 83 -15.26 -6.53 16.37
N ARG A 84 -15.87 -6.63 15.18
CA ARG A 84 -16.74 -7.75 14.81
C ARG A 84 -15.99 -9.09 14.79
N ALA A 85 -14.74 -9.11 14.32
CA ALA A 85 -13.92 -10.31 14.29
C ALA A 85 -13.62 -10.81 15.71
N VAL A 86 -13.27 -9.91 16.63
CA VAL A 86 -13.06 -10.20 18.05
C VAL A 86 -14.35 -10.72 18.70
N ASP A 87 -15.49 -10.06 18.44
CA ASP A 87 -16.80 -10.53 18.91
C ASP A 87 -17.09 -11.97 18.49
N LEU A 88 -16.87 -12.29 17.21
CA LEU A 88 -17.18 -13.60 16.64
C LEU A 88 -16.29 -14.71 17.21
N VAL A 89 -14.99 -14.43 17.39
CA VAL A 89 -14.06 -15.43 17.91
C VAL A 89 -14.27 -15.65 19.41
N CYS A 90 -14.46 -14.58 20.19
CA CYS A 90 -14.67 -14.70 21.63
C CYS A 90 -15.98 -15.42 21.95
N ALA A 91 -17.07 -15.11 21.23
CA ALA A 91 -18.33 -15.84 21.38
C ALA A 91 -18.20 -17.34 21.03
N ALA A 92 -17.35 -17.68 20.06
CA ALA A 92 -17.08 -19.07 19.72
C ALA A 92 -16.25 -19.77 20.80
N MET A 93 -15.21 -19.11 21.33
CA MET A 93 -14.36 -19.66 22.39
C MET A 93 -15.13 -19.88 23.70
N ASP A 94 -16.02 -18.96 24.07
CA ASP A 94 -16.92 -19.08 25.23
C ASP A 94 -17.79 -20.34 25.19
N THR A 95 -18.10 -20.82 23.98
CA THR A 95 -18.93 -22.00 23.73
C THR A 95 -18.08 -23.26 23.56
N ALA A 96 -16.87 -23.14 23.02
CA ALA A 96 -16.04 -24.26 22.61
C ALA A 96 -15.17 -24.85 23.74
N SER A 97 -14.95 -24.11 24.83
CA SER A 97 -14.17 -24.57 25.99
C SER A 97 -14.91 -24.33 27.31
N GLU A 98 -14.92 -25.35 28.17
CA GLU A 98 -15.44 -25.23 29.54
C GLU A 98 -14.57 -24.28 30.38
N ASP A 99 -13.26 -24.29 30.15
CA ASP A 99 -12.27 -23.41 30.76
C ASP A 99 -11.90 -22.23 29.83
N SER A 100 -12.93 -21.59 29.27
CA SER A 100 -12.76 -20.42 28.40
C SER A 100 -12.02 -19.27 29.09
N ALA A 101 -12.11 -19.17 30.42
CA ALA A 101 -11.44 -18.14 31.21
C ALA A 101 -9.90 -18.25 31.19
N ALA A 102 -9.36 -19.47 31.03
CA ALA A 102 -7.92 -19.70 30.92
C ALA A 102 -7.38 -19.47 29.50
N LEU A 103 -8.24 -19.26 28.50
CA LEU A 103 -7.79 -19.04 27.12
C LEU A 103 -7.07 -17.70 26.99
N SER A 104 -5.88 -17.78 26.40
CA SER A 104 -4.96 -16.69 26.09
C SER A 104 -4.24 -17.03 24.78
N LEU A 105 -3.63 -16.03 24.15
CA LEU A 105 -2.74 -16.21 23.00
C LEU A 105 -1.49 -17.05 23.34
N GLU A 106 -1.18 -17.28 24.62
CA GLU A 106 -0.16 -18.21 25.09
C GLU A 106 -0.66 -19.66 25.26
N SER A 107 -1.98 -19.89 25.20
CA SER A 107 -2.57 -21.20 25.44
C SER A 107 -2.35 -22.14 24.25
N VAL A 108 -1.72 -23.29 24.49
CA VAL A 108 -1.53 -24.36 23.48
C VAL A 108 -2.87 -24.85 22.91
N ASP A 109 -3.93 -24.82 23.71
CA ASP A 109 -5.27 -25.27 23.32
C ASP A 109 -6.00 -24.29 22.40
N LEU A 110 -5.53 -23.05 22.25
CA LEU A 110 -6.22 -22.04 21.46
C LEU A 110 -6.14 -22.32 19.95
N MET A 111 -4.99 -22.76 19.45
CA MET A 111 -4.80 -23.07 18.03
C MET A 111 -5.83 -24.08 17.49
N PRO A 112 -6.03 -25.28 18.10
CA PRO A 112 -7.01 -26.23 17.58
C PRO A 112 -8.46 -25.71 17.67
N LEU A 113 -8.78 -24.86 18.65
CA LEU A 113 -10.09 -24.21 18.76
C LEU A 113 -10.31 -23.19 17.64
N LEU A 114 -9.31 -22.35 17.34
CA LEU A 114 -9.36 -21.39 16.24
C LEU A 114 -9.45 -22.07 14.88
N ALA A 115 -8.67 -23.12 14.65
CA ALA A 115 -8.74 -23.90 13.43
C ALA A 115 -10.12 -24.54 13.23
N ARG A 116 -10.77 -25.00 14.30
CA ARG A 116 -12.15 -25.50 14.24
C ARG A 116 -13.13 -24.37 13.93
N TRP A 117 -13.00 -23.23 14.60
CA TRP A 117 -13.84 -22.05 14.36
C TRP A 117 -13.77 -21.58 12.90
N GLU A 118 -12.56 -21.42 12.32
CA GLU A 118 -12.41 -20.99 10.92
C GLU A 118 -13.08 -21.95 9.92
N ARG A 119 -13.03 -23.27 10.16
CA ARG A 119 -13.66 -24.26 9.28
C ARG A 119 -15.18 -24.16 9.28
N ILE A 120 -15.79 -23.84 10.42
CA ILE A 120 -17.25 -23.72 10.54
C ILE A 120 -17.75 -22.29 10.28
N LEU A 121 -16.86 -21.31 10.23
CA LEU A 121 -17.19 -19.89 10.12
C LEU A 121 -18.03 -19.60 8.86
N SER A 122 -17.69 -20.21 7.73
CA SER A 122 -18.42 -20.03 6.46
C SER A 122 -19.88 -20.51 6.53
N ALA A 123 -20.18 -21.52 7.34
CA ALA A 123 -21.52 -22.10 7.41
C ALA A 123 -22.57 -21.14 7.97
N ALA A 124 -22.14 -20.09 8.68
CA ALA A 124 -23.02 -19.05 9.23
C ALA A 124 -23.37 -17.94 8.22
N TYR A 125 -22.88 -18.00 6.99
CA TYR A 125 -23.02 -16.94 5.99
C TYR A 125 -23.54 -17.49 4.66
N GLY A 126 -24.22 -16.62 3.90
CA GLY A 126 -24.64 -16.94 2.54
C GLY A 126 -23.45 -17.22 1.61
N GLU A 127 -23.69 -18.02 0.59
CA GLU A 127 -22.73 -18.34 -0.46
C GLU A 127 -22.12 -17.06 -1.07
N GLY A 128 -20.82 -17.08 -1.33
CA GLY A 128 -20.08 -15.92 -1.84
C GLY A 128 -19.77 -14.81 -0.83
N SER A 129 -20.21 -14.91 0.44
CA SER A 129 -19.91 -13.89 1.45
C SER A 129 -18.41 -13.75 1.73
N ARG A 130 -17.92 -12.51 1.75
CA ARG A 130 -16.53 -12.18 2.15
C ARG A 130 -16.33 -12.06 3.66
N GLN A 131 -17.43 -11.94 4.42
CA GLN A 131 -17.40 -11.67 5.85
C GLN A 131 -16.66 -12.76 6.66
N PRO A 132 -16.81 -14.07 6.37
CA PRO A 132 -16.02 -15.12 7.01
C PRO A 132 -14.51 -14.91 6.85
N GLY A 133 -14.05 -14.68 5.61
CA GLY A 133 -12.63 -14.47 5.32
C GLY A 133 -12.08 -13.20 5.96
N MET A 134 -12.87 -12.11 5.97
CA MET A 134 -12.51 -10.87 6.66
C MET A 134 -12.37 -11.07 8.17
N ALA A 135 -13.31 -11.77 8.81
CA ALA A 135 -13.24 -12.03 10.25
C ALA A 135 -12.04 -12.92 10.61
N ALA A 136 -11.83 -14.02 9.88
CA ALA A 136 -10.67 -14.89 10.10
C ALA A 136 -9.33 -14.14 9.91
N SER A 137 -9.23 -13.34 8.84
CA SER A 137 -8.03 -12.53 8.57
C SER A 137 -7.81 -11.46 9.64
N GLY A 138 -8.88 -10.84 10.12
CA GLY A 138 -8.83 -9.83 11.19
C GLY A 138 -8.23 -10.41 12.47
N VAL A 139 -8.74 -11.56 12.93
CA VAL A 139 -8.20 -12.24 14.12
C VAL A 139 -6.74 -12.61 13.93
N ARG A 140 -6.37 -13.23 12.79
CA ARG A 140 -4.97 -13.59 12.51
C ARG A 140 -4.04 -12.40 12.49
N THR A 141 -4.48 -11.27 11.94
CA THR A 141 -3.68 -10.03 11.91
C THR A 141 -3.35 -9.56 13.32
N LEU A 142 -4.31 -9.60 14.25
CA LEU A 142 -4.08 -9.24 15.65
C LEU A 142 -3.10 -10.20 16.33
N ILE A 143 -3.21 -11.51 16.05
CA ILE A 143 -2.28 -12.52 16.59
C ILE A 143 -0.86 -12.33 16.07
N VAL A 144 -0.70 -12.13 14.75
CA VAL A 144 0.62 -11.89 14.13
C VAL A 144 1.23 -10.61 14.69
N ARG A 145 0.43 -9.57 14.87
CA ARG A 145 0.90 -8.33 15.47
C ARG A 145 1.46 -8.56 16.87
N ARG A 146 0.75 -9.29 17.73
CA ARG A 146 1.26 -9.64 19.06
C ARG A 146 2.56 -10.44 19.00
N ASP A 147 2.65 -11.40 18.08
CA ASP A 147 3.85 -12.22 17.87
C ASP A 147 5.06 -11.40 17.39
N ASP A 148 4.84 -10.26 16.72
CA ASP A 148 5.90 -9.33 16.33
C ASP A 148 6.43 -8.49 17.53
N HIS A 149 5.77 -8.51 18.69
CA HIS A 149 6.25 -7.89 19.94
C HIS A 149 7.15 -8.85 20.73
N VAL A 150 8.40 -8.46 20.98
CA VAL A 150 9.39 -9.32 21.68
C VAL A 150 8.98 -9.61 23.12
N GLU A 151 8.28 -8.66 23.74
CA GLU A 151 7.82 -8.71 25.13
C GLU A 151 6.50 -9.47 25.32
N ARG A 152 5.70 -9.68 24.26
CA ARG A 152 4.38 -10.33 24.35
C ARG A 152 4.45 -11.74 23.78
N ARG A 153 4.12 -12.73 24.61
CA ARG A 153 4.19 -14.12 24.18
C ARG A 153 2.93 -14.51 23.40
N VAL A 154 3.16 -15.36 22.40
CA VAL A 154 2.16 -16.10 21.65
C VAL A 154 2.66 -17.54 21.58
N ASP A 155 1.76 -18.52 21.71
CA ASP A 155 2.11 -19.92 21.49
C ASP A 155 2.68 -20.12 20.08
N GLU A 156 3.76 -20.88 19.95
CA GLU A 156 4.48 -21.03 18.68
C GLU A 156 3.62 -21.69 17.59
N SER A 157 2.75 -22.64 17.97
CA SER A 157 1.85 -23.29 17.03
C SER A 157 0.77 -22.33 16.54
N LEU A 158 0.30 -21.44 17.43
CA LEU A 158 -0.65 -20.39 17.13
C LEU A 158 -0.04 -19.31 16.22
N ALA A 159 1.18 -18.87 16.49
CA ALA A 159 1.90 -17.90 15.67
C ALA A 159 2.09 -18.42 14.24
N ARG A 160 2.55 -19.68 14.10
CA ARG A 160 2.69 -20.34 12.79
C ARG A 160 1.35 -20.47 12.06
N PHE A 161 0.29 -20.83 12.79
CA PHE A 161 -1.06 -20.91 12.24
C PHE A 161 -1.53 -19.54 11.72
N ALA A 162 -1.36 -18.49 12.50
CA ALA A 162 -1.81 -17.14 12.15
C ALA A 162 -1.09 -16.57 10.92
N ARG A 163 0.22 -16.83 10.76
CA ARG A 163 1.01 -16.43 9.58
C ARG A 163 0.69 -17.25 8.32
N GLY A 164 0.01 -18.38 8.45
CA GLY A 164 -0.42 -19.21 7.32
C GLY A 164 -1.59 -18.62 6.52
N MET A 165 -1.99 -19.30 5.45
CA MET A 165 -3.22 -18.96 4.71
C MET A 165 -4.48 -19.22 5.55
N THR A 166 -5.51 -18.38 5.41
CA THR A 166 -6.81 -18.59 6.06
C THR A 166 -7.46 -19.88 5.55
N LEU A 167 -8.07 -20.65 6.45
CA LEU A 167 -8.81 -21.86 6.05
C LEU A 167 -10.14 -21.52 5.37
N THR A 168 -10.60 -20.28 5.56
CA THR A 168 -11.78 -19.74 4.92
C THR A 168 -11.41 -19.07 3.60
N GLY A 169 -12.08 -19.47 2.51
CA GLY A 169 -11.94 -18.82 1.21
C GLY A 169 -12.45 -17.38 1.24
N TRP A 170 -11.82 -16.53 0.44
CA TRP A 170 -12.35 -15.20 0.14
C TRP A 170 -13.58 -15.38 -0.74
N GLY A 171 -14.77 -15.11 -0.19
CA GLY A 171 -16.02 -15.27 -0.93
C GLY A 171 -16.05 -14.50 -2.26
N GLU A 172 -17.01 -14.85 -3.11
CA GLU A 172 -17.18 -14.25 -4.43
C GLU A 172 -17.38 -12.73 -4.34
N GLY A 173 -16.47 -12.00 -4.95
CA GLY A 173 -16.75 -10.62 -5.30
C GLY A 173 -17.71 -10.58 -6.45
N ALA A 174 -18.98 -10.24 -6.21
CA ALA A 174 -19.82 -9.75 -7.28
C ALA A 174 -19.11 -8.54 -7.92
N GLU A 175 -18.55 -8.76 -9.09
CA GLU A 175 -18.01 -7.70 -9.93
C GLU A 175 -19.19 -6.76 -10.20
N ARG A 176 -19.15 -5.52 -9.67
CA ARG A 176 -20.19 -4.54 -9.98
C ARG A 176 -20.14 -4.30 -11.49
N ASP A 177 -21.16 -4.81 -12.17
CA ASP A 177 -21.26 -4.96 -13.62
C ASP A 177 -21.59 -3.63 -14.30
N GLU A 178 -20.66 -2.68 -14.23
CA GLU A 178 -20.71 -1.45 -15.04
C GLU A 178 -19.68 -1.47 -16.20
N PHE A 179 -18.72 -2.40 -16.16
CA PHE A 179 -17.65 -2.51 -17.15
C PHE A 179 -17.37 -3.98 -17.45
N SER A 180 -17.43 -4.34 -18.74
CA SER A 180 -17.11 -5.68 -19.19
C SER A 180 -15.64 -6.02 -18.94
N ARG A 181 -15.30 -7.32 -18.99
CA ARG A 181 -13.89 -7.75 -18.95
C ARG A 181 -13.06 -7.15 -20.08
N ALA A 182 -13.66 -6.97 -21.26
CA ALA A 182 -13.01 -6.33 -22.39
C ALA A 182 -12.70 -4.86 -22.11
N ASP A 183 -13.60 -4.12 -21.46
CA ASP A 183 -13.38 -2.73 -21.06
C ASP A 183 -12.23 -2.59 -20.06
N LYS A 184 -12.17 -3.50 -19.09
CA LYS A 184 -11.09 -3.54 -18.10
C LYS A 184 -9.74 -3.84 -18.73
N GLN A 185 -9.70 -4.80 -19.66
CA GLN A 185 -8.48 -5.11 -20.43
C GLN A 185 -8.07 -3.93 -21.31
N ALA A 186 -9.01 -3.27 -21.98
CA ALA A 186 -8.75 -2.09 -22.79
C ALA A 186 -8.18 -0.94 -21.94
N LEU A 187 -8.73 -0.73 -20.74
CA LEU A 187 -8.28 0.30 -19.80
C LEU A 187 -6.86 0.01 -19.26
N VAL A 188 -6.56 -1.25 -18.90
CA VAL A 188 -5.19 -1.66 -18.51
C VAL A 188 -4.21 -1.50 -19.67
N LYS A 189 -4.60 -1.90 -20.89
CA LYS A 189 -3.77 -1.73 -22.09
C LYS A 189 -3.49 -0.25 -22.39
N ALA A 190 -4.51 0.60 -22.27
CA ALA A 190 -4.36 2.05 -22.45
C ALA A 190 -3.45 2.67 -21.38
N ALA A 191 -3.56 2.22 -20.12
CA ALA A 191 -2.69 2.66 -19.05
C ALA A 191 -1.23 2.27 -19.32
N TRP A 192 -0.96 1.03 -19.70
CA TRP A 192 0.39 0.60 -20.10
C TRP A 192 0.93 1.41 -21.27
N SER A 193 0.13 1.63 -22.33
CA SER A 193 0.54 2.46 -23.46
C SER A 193 0.93 3.88 -23.01
N SER A 194 0.17 4.45 -22.06
CA SER A 194 0.46 5.77 -21.49
C SER A 194 1.76 5.79 -20.69
N VAL A 195 2.06 4.73 -19.92
CA VAL A 195 3.35 4.59 -19.19
C VAL A 195 4.51 4.50 -20.16
N HIS A 196 4.44 3.66 -21.21
CA HIS A 196 5.51 3.56 -22.20
C HIS A 196 5.72 4.90 -22.93
N ALA A 197 4.64 5.63 -23.24
CA ALA A 197 4.72 6.95 -23.83
C ALA A 197 5.34 7.99 -22.89
N LEU A 198 5.05 7.92 -21.58
CA LEU A 198 5.69 8.73 -20.54
C LEU A 198 7.19 8.43 -20.48
N GLU A 199 7.58 7.17 -20.34
CA GLU A 199 8.98 6.75 -20.24
C GLU A 199 9.78 7.20 -21.46
N LYS A 200 9.25 6.96 -22.66
CA LYS A 200 9.86 7.43 -23.91
C LYS A 200 10.01 8.95 -23.93
N ARG A 201 8.96 9.70 -23.58
CA ARG A 201 9.00 11.17 -23.55
C ARG A 201 10.05 11.69 -22.58
N LEU A 202 10.15 11.11 -21.38
CA LEU A 202 11.13 11.51 -20.38
C LEU A 202 12.54 11.17 -20.85
N ALA A 203 12.78 9.95 -21.36
CA ALA A 203 14.08 9.55 -21.88
C ALA A 203 14.55 10.48 -23.01
N GLU A 204 13.68 10.82 -23.96
CA GLU A 204 13.98 11.80 -25.02
C GLU A 204 14.28 13.20 -24.46
N GLY A 205 13.50 13.66 -23.48
CA GLY A 205 13.68 14.98 -22.88
C GLY A 205 15.00 15.11 -22.11
N TRP A 206 15.36 14.09 -21.33
CA TRP A 206 16.64 14.03 -20.61
C TRP A 206 17.83 13.89 -21.57
N ALA A 207 17.72 13.05 -22.61
CA ALA A 207 18.76 12.93 -23.63
C ALA A 207 18.99 14.24 -24.40
N LEU A 208 17.95 15.03 -24.66
CA LEU A 208 18.07 16.37 -25.24
C LEU A 208 18.70 17.35 -24.26
N ALA A 209 18.33 17.30 -22.98
CA ALA A 209 18.92 18.15 -21.95
C ALA A 209 20.43 17.89 -21.80
N ASP A 210 20.89 16.65 -21.93
CA ASP A 210 22.32 16.30 -21.84
C ASP A 210 23.16 16.85 -23.00
N GLN A 211 22.55 17.13 -24.15
CA GLN A 211 23.20 17.76 -25.30
C GLN A 211 23.33 19.29 -25.16
N GLY A 212 22.53 19.88 -24.27
CA GLY A 212 22.48 21.31 -24.06
C GLY A 212 23.60 21.86 -23.18
N ARG A 213 23.64 23.19 -23.08
CA ARG A 213 24.48 23.95 -22.16
C ARG A 213 23.64 25.05 -21.50
N HIS A 214 24.25 25.81 -20.59
CA HIS A 214 23.57 26.94 -19.95
C HIS A 214 23.11 27.96 -21.03
N PRO A 215 21.84 28.40 -21.06
CA PRO A 215 21.32 29.29 -22.12
C PRO A 215 22.11 30.60 -22.30
N ASP A 216 22.61 31.20 -21.21
CA ASP A 216 23.48 32.39 -21.33
C ASP A 216 24.84 32.13 -22.01
N LYS A 217 25.27 30.87 -22.14
CA LYS A 217 26.47 30.44 -22.88
C LYS A 217 26.13 29.77 -24.21
N GLY A 218 24.84 29.62 -24.50
CA GLY A 218 24.30 28.97 -25.68
C GLY A 218 23.23 29.88 -26.28
N ASP A 219 22.01 29.38 -26.42
CA ASP A 219 20.88 30.16 -26.94
C ASP A 219 19.60 29.96 -26.11
N TRP A 220 18.89 31.07 -25.84
CA TRP A 220 17.56 31.06 -25.21
C TRP A 220 16.44 30.62 -26.18
N LEU A 221 16.76 30.43 -27.46
CA LEU A 221 15.87 29.90 -28.48
C LEU A 221 16.10 28.42 -28.81
N ASP A 222 17.15 27.81 -28.25
CA ASP A 222 17.50 26.42 -28.48
C ASP A 222 16.88 25.48 -27.42
N VAL A 223 16.23 24.41 -27.87
CA VAL A 223 15.49 23.50 -26.98
C VAL A 223 16.41 22.73 -26.03
N PRO A 224 17.50 22.07 -26.51
CA PRO A 224 18.50 21.46 -25.63
C PRO A 224 18.99 22.37 -24.51
N ASP A 225 19.36 23.62 -24.81
CA ASP A 225 19.87 24.56 -23.81
C ASP A 225 18.82 24.94 -22.75
N LEU A 226 17.58 25.17 -23.18
CA LEU A 226 16.47 25.43 -22.27
C LEU A 226 16.17 24.23 -21.36
N LEU A 227 16.18 23.01 -21.91
CA LEU A 227 15.98 21.78 -21.14
C LEU A 227 17.12 21.52 -20.16
N TRP A 228 18.37 21.77 -20.57
CA TRP A 228 19.54 21.69 -19.70
C TRP A 228 19.42 22.65 -18.50
N GLY A 229 19.01 23.89 -18.76
CA GLY A 229 18.84 24.89 -17.71
C GLY A 229 17.76 24.51 -16.70
N LEU A 230 16.62 23.99 -17.19
CA LEU A 230 15.51 23.56 -16.34
C LEU A 230 15.83 22.29 -15.54
N SER A 231 16.53 21.32 -16.13
CA SER A 231 16.84 20.04 -15.48
C SER A 231 17.80 20.19 -14.31
N ARG A 232 18.69 21.19 -14.36
CA ARG A 232 19.68 21.51 -13.33
C ARG A 232 19.25 22.61 -12.37
N GLY A 233 18.04 23.17 -12.55
CA GLY A 233 17.58 24.33 -11.78
C GLY A 233 18.43 25.59 -11.99
N ALA A 234 19.22 25.65 -13.07
CA ALA A 234 20.09 26.78 -13.40
C ALA A 234 19.28 27.98 -13.93
N ILE A 235 18.10 27.71 -14.51
CA ILE A 235 17.13 28.74 -14.91
C ILE A 235 15.75 28.44 -14.32
N LEU A 236 15.02 29.49 -14.01
CA LEU A 236 13.62 29.43 -13.61
C LEU A 236 12.71 29.55 -14.83
N PRO A 237 11.53 28.91 -14.84
CA PRO A 237 10.54 29.02 -15.91
C PRO A 237 10.20 30.47 -16.31
N ARG A 238 10.14 31.39 -15.34
CA ARG A 238 9.88 32.82 -15.60
C ARG A 238 10.95 33.46 -16.49
N GLN A 239 12.22 33.09 -16.31
CA GLN A 239 13.35 33.68 -17.05
C GLN A 239 13.28 33.32 -18.53
N ILE A 240 12.76 32.15 -18.87
CA ILE A 240 12.48 31.76 -20.27
C ILE A 240 11.47 32.75 -20.88
N GLY A 241 10.39 33.03 -20.16
CA GLY A 241 9.37 33.99 -20.62
C GLY A 241 9.92 35.39 -20.88
N ASP A 242 10.85 35.85 -20.05
CA ASP A 242 11.45 37.18 -20.14
C ASP A 242 12.46 37.30 -21.29
N ARG A 243 13.15 36.21 -21.63
CA ARG A 243 14.22 36.17 -22.64
C ARG A 243 13.73 35.84 -24.05
N LEU A 244 12.53 35.28 -24.18
CA LEU A 244 11.93 34.98 -25.48
C LEU A 244 11.42 36.24 -26.21
N PRO A 245 11.53 36.30 -27.55
CA PRO A 245 10.93 37.36 -28.35
C PRO A 245 9.43 37.53 -28.04
N PRO A 246 8.91 38.77 -28.03
CA PRO A 246 7.51 39.06 -27.70
C PRO A 246 6.53 38.48 -28.72
N THR A 247 6.94 38.39 -29.98
CA THR A 247 6.11 37.89 -31.07
C THR A 247 6.50 36.46 -31.43
N THR A 248 5.54 35.53 -31.42
CA THR A 248 5.77 34.11 -31.76
C THR A 248 6.22 33.89 -33.19
N ALA A 249 5.98 34.83 -34.10
CA ALA A 249 6.47 34.79 -35.48
C ALA A 249 8.01 34.80 -35.58
N LEU A 250 8.69 35.35 -34.57
CA LEU A 250 10.15 35.39 -34.49
C LEU A 250 10.75 34.12 -33.85
N TRP A 251 9.92 33.19 -33.40
CA TRP A 251 10.40 31.97 -32.77
C TRP A 251 10.82 30.95 -33.83
N PRO A 252 11.91 30.21 -33.61
CA PRO A 252 12.28 29.08 -34.46
C PRO A 252 11.11 28.11 -34.63
N THR A 253 11.07 27.44 -35.79
CA THR A 253 10.01 26.48 -36.12
C THR A 253 9.86 25.40 -35.06
N VAL A 254 10.97 24.90 -34.51
CA VAL A 254 10.98 23.89 -33.43
C VAL A 254 10.19 24.37 -32.19
N LEU A 255 10.39 25.62 -31.74
CA LEU A 255 9.64 26.16 -30.60
C LEU A 255 8.16 26.37 -30.93
N ARG A 256 7.84 26.78 -32.17
CA ARG A 256 6.46 26.95 -32.61
C ARG A 256 5.72 25.62 -32.67
N GLU A 257 6.36 24.56 -33.17
CA GLU A 257 5.80 23.22 -33.24
C GLU A 257 5.43 22.66 -31.86
N MET A 258 6.22 22.97 -30.83
CA MET A 258 5.92 22.55 -29.46
C MET A 258 4.61 23.13 -28.90
N ILE A 259 4.18 24.29 -29.41
CA ILE A 259 2.98 25.00 -28.93
C ILE A 259 1.82 24.96 -29.93
N LEU A 260 1.96 24.23 -31.04
CA LEU A 260 0.89 24.02 -32.00
C LEU A 260 -0.28 23.29 -31.33
N ARG A 261 -1.47 23.82 -31.54
CA ARG A 261 -2.72 23.16 -31.16
C ARG A 261 -3.08 22.10 -32.20
N LYS A 262 -4.05 21.24 -31.85
CA LYS A 262 -4.58 20.20 -32.75
C LYS A 262 -5.18 20.76 -34.05
N ASP A 263 -5.62 22.02 -34.04
CA ASP A 263 -6.14 22.75 -35.20
C ASP A 263 -5.04 23.47 -36.01
N GLY A 264 -3.77 23.28 -35.66
CA GLY A 264 -2.62 23.93 -36.33
C GLY A 264 -2.42 25.39 -35.94
N THR A 265 -3.20 25.94 -35.00
CA THR A 265 -3.08 27.34 -34.59
C THR A 265 -2.17 27.52 -33.37
N VAL A 266 -1.60 28.73 -33.24
CA VAL A 266 -0.88 29.17 -32.03
C VAL A 266 -1.69 30.28 -31.38
N ALA A 267 -1.93 30.19 -30.07
CA ALA A 267 -2.55 31.27 -29.31
C ALA A 267 -1.47 32.20 -28.73
N PRO A 268 -1.24 33.41 -29.28
CA PRO A 268 -0.06 34.21 -28.93
C PRO A 268 -0.01 34.60 -27.44
N ARG A 269 -1.17 34.90 -26.85
CA ARG A 269 -1.29 35.25 -25.42
C ARG A 269 -0.95 34.11 -24.46
N ARG A 270 -0.96 32.85 -24.92
CA ARG A 270 -0.65 31.67 -24.11
C ARG A 270 0.66 30.99 -24.52
N ALA A 271 1.22 31.35 -25.67
CA ALA A 271 2.39 30.71 -26.28
C ALA A 271 3.57 30.53 -25.33
N ARG A 272 3.97 31.56 -24.58
CA ARG A 272 5.08 31.47 -23.60
C ARG A 272 4.81 30.46 -22.50
N ARG A 273 3.60 30.52 -21.92
CA ARG A 273 3.17 29.60 -20.87
C ARG A 273 3.08 28.18 -21.40
N ASP A 274 2.51 28.00 -22.59
CA ASP A 274 2.33 26.70 -23.21
C ASP A 274 3.72 26.09 -23.57
N LEU A 275 4.67 26.89 -24.06
CA LEU A 275 6.05 26.46 -24.32
C LEU A 275 6.74 26.00 -23.03
N ILE A 276 6.71 26.84 -21.99
CA ILE A 276 7.28 26.51 -20.67
C ILE A 276 6.68 25.20 -20.16
N TRP A 277 5.36 25.04 -20.26
CA TRP A 277 4.69 23.82 -19.83
C TRP A 277 5.14 22.60 -20.63
N GLN A 278 5.32 22.73 -21.95
CA GLN A 278 5.81 21.63 -22.79
C GLN A 278 7.28 21.27 -22.50
N LEU A 279 8.13 22.25 -22.20
CA LEU A 279 9.52 22.02 -21.79
C LEU A 279 9.57 21.28 -20.45
N VAL A 280 8.82 21.73 -19.44
CA VAL A 280 8.74 21.06 -18.13
C VAL A 280 8.20 19.64 -18.28
N ARG A 281 7.20 19.43 -19.14
CA ARG A 281 6.70 18.09 -19.47
C ARG A 281 7.73 17.21 -20.13
N ARG A 282 8.74 17.71 -20.84
CA ARG A 282 9.77 16.82 -21.38
C ARG A 282 10.65 16.21 -20.27
N LEU A 283 10.73 16.86 -19.11
CA LEU A 283 11.60 16.46 -18.01
C LEU A 283 10.88 15.76 -16.85
N TYR A 284 9.59 16.04 -16.65
CA TYR A 284 8.84 15.57 -15.49
C TYR A 284 7.46 14.97 -15.84
N PRO A 285 6.96 14.02 -15.03
CA PRO A 285 5.58 13.55 -15.13
C PRO A 285 4.55 14.66 -14.85
N THR A 286 3.36 14.52 -15.43
CA THR A 286 2.19 15.36 -15.16
C THR A 286 1.14 14.60 -14.38
N ASN A 287 0.18 15.33 -13.80
CA ASN A 287 -0.99 14.71 -13.14
C ASN A 287 -1.73 13.70 -14.04
N LEU A 288 -1.78 13.94 -15.35
CA LEU A 288 -2.40 13.00 -16.30
C LEU A 288 -1.61 11.69 -16.41
N ASP A 289 -0.28 11.75 -16.35
CA ASP A 289 0.57 10.57 -16.42
C ASP A 289 0.43 9.70 -15.16
N LEU A 290 0.19 10.32 -14.00
CA LEU A 290 -0.01 9.63 -12.73
C LEU A 290 -1.31 8.81 -12.71
N HIS A 291 -2.34 9.18 -13.50
CA HIS A 291 -3.58 8.41 -13.58
C HIS A 291 -3.34 7.00 -14.16
N ALA A 292 -2.44 6.86 -15.14
CA ALA A 292 -2.11 5.55 -15.70
C ALA A 292 -1.47 4.63 -14.64
N LEU A 293 -0.56 5.17 -13.82
CA LEU A 293 0.07 4.42 -12.72
C LEU A 293 -0.97 4.00 -11.67
N ARG A 294 -1.91 4.89 -11.32
CA ARG A 294 -3.00 4.57 -10.38
C ARG A 294 -3.86 3.42 -10.88
N VAL A 295 -4.25 3.45 -12.16
CA VAL A 295 -5.00 2.35 -12.79
C VAL A 295 -4.26 1.02 -12.69
N LEU A 296 -2.94 1.01 -12.90
CA LEU A 296 -2.14 -0.21 -12.83
C LEU A 296 -1.95 -0.73 -11.40
N LEU A 297 -1.85 0.16 -10.41
CA LEU A 297 -1.79 -0.21 -8.99
C LEU A 297 -3.11 -0.84 -8.53
N ASP A 298 -4.24 -0.23 -8.89
CA ASP A 298 -5.58 -0.74 -8.56
C ASP A 298 -5.88 -2.05 -9.32
N GLY A 299 -5.34 -2.20 -10.54
CA GLY A 299 -5.46 -3.42 -11.35
C GLY A 299 -4.61 -4.60 -10.83
N CYS A 300 -3.37 -4.36 -10.40
CA CYS A 300 -2.48 -5.40 -9.86
C CYS A 300 -2.99 -5.95 -8.52
N HIS A 301 -3.60 -5.12 -7.67
CA HIS A 301 -4.16 -5.56 -6.40
C HIS A 301 -5.34 -6.53 -6.58
N ARG A 302 -6.05 -6.48 -7.71
CA ARG A 302 -7.11 -7.46 -8.05
C ARG A 302 -6.58 -8.73 -8.71
N ALA A 303 -5.57 -8.65 -9.56
CA ALA A 303 -5.01 -9.83 -10.23
C ALA A 303 -4.33 -10.80 -9.24
N ARG A 304 -3.73 -10.29 -8.15
CA ARG A 304 -3.16 -11.14 -7.08
C ARG A 304 -4.20 -11.79 -6.17
N LEU A 305 -5.44 -11.31 -6.16
CA LEU A 305 -6.52 -11.81 -5.29
C LEU A 305 -7.56 -12.67 -6.02
N GLY A 306 -7.40 -12.91 -7.32
CA GLY A 306 -8.36 -13.69 -8.11
C GLY A 306 -7.73 -14.41 -9.29
N GLY A 307 -6.97 -15.49 -9.04
CA GLY A 307 -6.49 -16.32 -10.15
C GLY A 307 -5.39 -17.33 -9.83
N GLY A 308 -5.64 -18.27 -8.90
CA GLY A 308 -5.11 -19.62 -9.08
C GLY A 308 -5.96 -20.32 -10.14
N HIS A 309 -5.33 -20.81 -11.21
CA HIS A 309 -5.94 -21.47 -12.37
C HIS A 309 -6.69 -20.59 -13.38
N GLN A 310 -5.96 -20.03 -14.36
CA GLN A 310 -6.17 -20.22 -15.81
C GLN A 310 -5.47 -19.11 -16.61
N LEU A 311 -4.15 -19.22 -16.80
CA LEU A 311 -3.45 -18.66 -17.97
C LEU A 311 -2.20 -19.52 -18.25
N ARG A 312 -2.42 -20.78 -18.66
CA ARG A 312 -1.45 -21.56 -19.45
C ARG A 312 -1.94 -21.63 -20.89
N SER A 313 -1.90 -20.50 -21.59
CA SER A 313 -1.82 -20.44 -23.06
C SER A 313 -1.78 -18.98 -23.49
N VAL A 314 -0.59 -18.40 -23.54
CA VAL A 314 -0.10 -17.47 -24.58
C VAL A 314 1.32 -17.13 -24.13
N GLY A 315 2.30 -17.49 -24.97
CA GLY A 315 3.72 -17.37 -24.69
C GLY A 315 4.18 -15.91 -24.61
N TYR A 316 4.11 -15.32 -23.42
CA TYR A 316 4.98 -14.21 -23.04
C TYR A 316 5.95 -14.69 -21.97
N ARG A 317 7.21 -14.84 -22.39
CA ARG A 317 8.34 -15.11 -21.51
C ARG A 317 8.67 -13.79 -20.80
N VAL A 318 8.24 -13.65 -19.55
CA VAL A 318 8.74 -12.60 -18.65
C VAL A 318 10.21 -12.94 -18.35
N PRO A 319 11.18 -12.05 -18.62
CA PRO A 319 12.56 -12.29 -18.20
C PRO A 319 12.65 -12.26 -16.67
N PRO A 320 13.43 -13.17 -16.05
CA PRO A 320 13.63 -13.14 -14.62
C PRO A 320 14.67 -12.09 -14.24
N GLU A 321 14.51 -11.57 -13.02
CA GLU A 321 15.52 -10.93 -12.16
C GLU A 321 15.79 -9.42 -12.31
N GLY A 322 15.72 -8.76 -11.15
CA GLY A 322 16.05 -7.35 -10.97
C GLY A 322 15.57 -6.74 -9.65
N CYS A 323 15.54 -7.48 -8.53
CA CYS A 323 15.50 -6.86 -7.19
C CYS A 323 16.51 -7.57 -6.29
N ALA A 324 17.40 -6.75 -5.74
CA ALA A 324 18.57 -7.12 -4.97
C ALA A 324 18.26 -7.74 -3.60
N SER A 325 19.09 -8.70 -3.21
CA SER A 325 19.53 -9.10 -1.85
C SER A 325 20.65 -10.14 -2.12
N ASP A 326 21.78 -10.26 -1.44
CA ASP A 326 22.19 -9.75 -0.15
C ASP A 326 23.72 -9.94 0.01
N ALA A 327 24.28 -9.30 1.03
CA ALA A 327 25.66 -9.47 1.45
C ALA A 327 25.91 -10.81 2.19
N GLY A 328 27.11 -11.38 1.98
CA GLY A 328 27.99 -11.82 3.08
C GLY A 328 27.98 -13.29 3.53
N GLN A 329 29.06 -14.01 3.19
CA GLN A 329 29.80 -15.04 3.97
C GLN A 329 30.89 -15.59 3.02
N GLY A 330 32.20 -15.51 3.23
CA GLY A 330 32.99 -15.78 4.43
C GLY A 330 34.00 -16.89 4.06
N ALA A 331 35.20 -16.56 3.59
CA ALA A 331 36.29 -17.53 3.45
C ALA A 331 37.68 -16.88 3.56
N ARG A 332 38.49 -17.49 4.42
CA ARG A 332 39.82 -17.10 4.93
C ARG A 332 40.91 -16.94 3.84
N PRO A 333 42.01 -16.21 4.14
CA PRO A 333 43.15 -16.10 3.23
C PRO A 333 44.13 -17.27 3.41
N PRO A 334 44.83 -17.72 2.36
CA PRO A 334 46.00 -18.57 2.53
C PRO A 334 47.26 -17.71 2.76
N ARG A 335 48.00 -18.11 3.81
CA ARG A 335 49.39 -17.71 4.05
C ARG A 335 50.33 -18.30 3.00
N ALA A 336 51.42 -17.58 2.82
CA ALA A 336 52.58 -17.82 1.97
C ALA A 336 53.23 -19.20 2.12
N SER A 337 53.88 -19.65 1.04
CA SER A 337 55.24 -20.20 1.10
C SER A 337 55.80 -20.44 -0.31
N SER A 338 56.98 -19.82 -0.56
CA SER A 338 58.15 -20.34 -1.30
C SER A 338 57.99 -20.92 -2.72
N GLY A 339 58.80 -20.57 -3.72
CA GLY A 339 60.07 -19.84 -3.74
C GLY A 339 60.74 -20.02 -5.10
N LEU A 340 62.01 -19.60 -5.17
CA LEU A 340 63.01 -19.87 -6.21
C LEU A 340 62.83 -19.17 -7.57
N SER A 341 63.62 -18.12 -7.80
CA SER A 341 64.71 -18.29 -8.78
C SER A 341 65.88 -17.36 -8.50
N ARG A 342 67.05 -17.93 -8.75
CA ARG A 342 68.40 -17.47 -8.44
C ARG A 342 68.96 -16.60 -9.58
N ARG A 343 69.71 -15.57 -9.17
CA ARG A 343 71.08 -15.21 -9.64
C ARG A 343 71.23 -14.46 -11.00
N PRO A 344 72.42 -13.90 -11.33
CA PRO A 344 72.98 -12.69 -10.69
C PRO A 344 73.75 -11.78 -11.69
N ARG A 345 74.46 -10.79 -11.13
CA ARG A 345 75.72 -10.16 -11.60
C ARG A 345 75.66 -9.13 -12.72
N GLY A 346 76.38 -8.05 -12.45
CA GLY A 346 76.69 -6.92 -13.32
C GLY A 346 76.85 -5.71 -12.43
#